data_AF-A0A3L8SIZ8-F1
#
_entry.id   AF-A0A3L8SIZ8-F1
#
_cell.length_a   1.000
_cell.length_b   1.000
_cell.length_c   1.000
_cell.angle_alpha   90.00
_cell.angle_beta   90.00
_cell.angle_gamma   90.00
#
_symmetry.space_group_name_H-M   'P 1'
#
loop_
_entity.id
_entity.type
_entity.pdbx_description
1 polymer ?
#
loop_
_entity_poly.entity_id
_entity_poly.type
_entity_poly.pdbx_seq_one_letter_code
_entity_poly.pdbx_strand_id
1 'polypeptide(L)'
;MQDKHRETELPPSLYNYDARGPDELSLQIGDTVHILETYEGWYRGYTLRKKSKKGIFPASYIHLKEAIVEGKGQHETVIPNELPLIQEVTTTLREWSIIWRQLYVQDNREMFRSVRNMIYDLIEWRSQILSGTLPQDELKELKKKVTAKIDYGNRILDLDLVVRDEDGNILDPELTSTISLFRAHEIASKQVEERLQEEKSQKQNIDINRQAKFAATPSFALFVNLKNVDLGSKDLKREKISFVCQIVRVGRMELRDNNTRKLTSGLRRPFGVAVMDVTDIINGKVDDEDKQHFIPFQPLALDDAIRHKQLNISSRFSPRVAGENDFLQTVINKVIAAKEVNHKGQGLWVTLKLLPGDIHQIRKEFPHLVDRSTAVARKMGFPEIIMPGDVRNDIYVTLVQGDFDKGSKTTAKNVEVTVSVYDEDGKRLESVIFPGAGDEAISEYKSVIYYQVKQPRWFETVKVAIPIEDVNRSHLRPLGLSQAKDKSEKIFALAFVKLMRYDGTTLRDGEHDLIVYKAEAKKLEDASTYLSLPSTKIELEEKGHSATGKSMQNLGSCTISKDSFQISTLVCSTKLTQNAG
;
A
#
# COMPACT_ATOMS: atom_id res chain seq x y z
N MET A 1 -3.28 57.86 38.41
CA MET A 1 -2.69 57.44 37.13
C MET A 1 -1.67 56.38 37.44
N GLN A 2 -2.02 55.11 37.25
CA GLN A 2 -1.12 53.97 37.45
C GLN A 2 -0.90 53.34 36.08
N ASP A 3 0.35 53.41 35.60
CA ASP A 3 0.83 52.65 34.44
C ASP A 3 0.69 51.16 34.74
N LYS A 4 -0.32 50.53 34.14
CA LYS A 4 -0.39 49.06 34.04
C LYS A 4 0.48 48.63 32.87
N HIS A 5 1.47 47.78 33.15
CA HIS A 5 2.22 47.00 32.17
C HIS A 5 1.29 46.51 31.04
N ARG A 6 1.55 46.93 29.80
CA ARG A 6 0.93 46.35 28.60
C ARG A 6 1.70 45.08 28.24
N GLU A 7 1.23 43.94 28.71
CA GLU A 7 1.59 42.63 28.15
C GLU A 7 0.92 42.52 26.78
N THR A 8 1.72 42.36 25.72
CA THR A 8 1.21 42.23 24.34
C THR A 8 1.30 40.77 23.96
N GLU A 9 0.17 40.07 24.03
CA GLU A 9 0.10 38.63 23.79
C GLU A 9 -0.16 38.36 22.30
N LEU A 10 0.48 37.32 21.74
CA LEU A 10 0.21 36.80 20.37
C LEU A 10 -0.55 35.47 20.43
N PRO A 11 -1.84 35.49 20.79
CA PRO A 11 -2.60 34.27 20.96
C PRO A 11 -3.05 33.66 19.63
N PRO A 12 -2.95 32.32 19.45
CA PRO A 12 -3.71 31.63 18.42
C PRO A 12 -5.21 31.57 18.75
N SER A 13 -6.06 31.60 17.74
CA SER A 13 -7.48 31.29 17.90
C SER A 13 -7.71 29.78 18.12
N LEU A 14 -8.62 29.45 19.04
CA LEU A 14 -9.02 28.08 19.37
C LEU A 14 -10.18 27.57 18.51
N TYR A 15 -11.00 28.49 18.02
CA TYR A 15 -12.21 28.20 17.25
C TYR A 15 -12.31 29.15 16.06
N ASN A 16 -13.01 28.71 15.01
CA ASN A 16 -13.37 29.61 13.92
C ASN A 16 -14.38 30.64 14.45
N TYR A 17 -14.11 31.90 14.19
CA TYR A 17 -15.00 33.01 14.49
C TYR A 17 -15.40 33.69 13.19
N ASP A 18 -16.69 33.64 12.85
CA ASP A 18 -17.23 34.37 11.71
C ASP A 18 -17.76 35.73 12.18
N ALA A 19 -17.19 36.81 11.64
CA ALA A 19 -17.62 38.17 11.93
C ALA A 19 -19.10 38.36 11.61
N ARG A 20 -19.85 38.85 12.60
CA ARG A 20 -21.29 39.15 12.51
C ARG A 20 -21.58 40.59 12.07
N GLY A 21 -20.57 41.45 12.14
CA GLY A 21 -20.65 42.86 11.78
C GLY A 21 -19.40 43.39 11.08
N PRO A 22 -19.45 44.61 10.51
CA PRO A 22 -18.35 45.21 9.77
C PRO A 22 -17.13 45.53 10.65
N ASP A 23 -17.36 45.77 11.94
CA ASP A 23 -16.33 46.10 12.93
C ASP A 23 -15.65 44.85 13.52
N GLU A 24 -16.18 43.66 13.23
CA GLU A 24 -15.66 42.39 13.72
C GLU A 24 -14.66 41.76 12.75
N LEU A 25 -13.69 41.03 13.30
CA LEU A 25 -12.65 40.36 12.54
C LEU A 25 -12.87 38.85 12.57
N SER A 26 -13.14 38.25 11.40
CA SER A 26 -13.22 36.79 11.30
C SER A 26 -11.86 36.16 11.57
N LEU A 27 -11.85 35.07 12.33
CA LEU A 27 -10.67 34.29 12.70
C LEU A 27 -10.86 32.84 12.30
N GLN A 28 -9.80 32.21 11.79
CA GLN A 28 -9.77 30.76 11.62
C GLN A 28 -8.89 30.14 12.68
N ILE A 29 -9.21 28.91 13.12
CA ILE A 29 -8.41 28.15 14.09
C ILE A 29 -6.92 28.20 13.73
N GLY A 30 -6.09 28.60 14.69
CA GLY A 30 -4.65 28.73 14.52
C GLY A 30 -4.19 30.04 13.88
N ASP A 31 -5.08 30.99 13.61
CA ASP A 31 -4.68 32.36 13.27
C ASP A 31 -4.04 33.03 14.47
N THR A 32 -2.82 33.55 14.28
CA THR A 32 -2.13 34.37 15.28
C THR A 32 -2.60 35.81 15.13
N VAL A 33 -3.09 36.39 16.23
CA VAL A 33 -3.58 37.77 16.28
C VAL A 33 -2.69 38.64 17.14
N HIS A 34 -2.62 39.92 16.79
CA HIS A 34 -2.01 40.94 17.62
C HIS A 34 -3.12 41.75 18.31
N ILE A 35 -3.13 41.73 19.65
CA ILE A 35 -4.14 42.41 20.47
C ILE A 35 -3.66 43.84 20.76
N LEU A 36 -4.46 44.82 20.35
CA LEU A 36 -4.21 46.24 20.57
C LEU A 36 -4.92 46.75 21.83
N GLU A 37 -6.18 46.35 22.01
CA GLU A 37 -7.06 46.82 23.09
C GLU A 37 -7.92 45.65 23.60
N THR A 38 -8.32 45.70 24.87
CA THR A 38 -9.24 44.74 25.50
C THR A 38 -10.38 45.49 26.18
N TYR A 39 -11.61 45.01 25.99
CA TYR A 39 -12.80 45.57 26.62
C TYR A 39 -13.87 44.48 26.80
N GLU A 40 -14.30 44.26 28.04
CA GLU A 40 -15.43 43.37 28.43
C GLU A 40 -15.51 42.03 27.67
N GLY A 41 -14.43 41.25 27.68
CA GLY A 41 -14.40 39.92 27.05
C GLY A 41 -14.26 39.95 25.52
N TRP A 42 -13.95 41.11 24.95
CA TRP A 42 -13.56 41.29 23.55
C TRP A 42 -12.16 41.86 23.43
N TYR A 43 -11.45 41.43 22.39
CA TYR A 43 -10.19 41.99 21.97
C TYR A 43 -10.39 42.78 20.68
N ARG A 44 -9.64 43.87 20.51
CA ARG A 44 -9.48 44.55 19.24
C ARG A 44 -8.07 44.34 18.74
N GLY A 45 -7.94 43.94 17.49
CA GLY A 45 -6.65 43.57 16.94
C GLY A 45 -6.67 43.35 15.45
N TYR A 46 -5.63 42.68 14.95
CA TYR A 46 -5.52 42.25 13.56
C TYR A 46 -4.84 40.88 13.49
N THR A 47 -5.11 40.11 12.43
CA THR A 47 -4.35 38.89 12.16
C THR A 47 -2.98 39.25 11.60
N LEU A 48 -1.93 38.50 11.94
CA LEU A 48 -0.59 38.74 11.39
C LEU A 48 -0.55 38.61 9.87
N ARG A 49 -1.47 37.83 9.28
CA ARG A 49 -1.65 37.70 7.82
C ARG A 49 -2.19 38.97 7.17
N LYS A 50 -2.93 39.83 7.89
CA LYS A 50 -3.60 41.00 7.33
C LYS A 50 -3.61 42.18 8.31
N LYS A 51 -2.42 42.74 8.57
CA LYS A 51 -2.20 43.88 9.49
C LYS A 51 -3.06 45.13 9.18
N SER A 52 -3.46 45.32 7.91
CA SER A 52 -4.27 46.46 7.47
C SER A 52 -5.73 46.38 7.90
N LYS A 53 -6.26 45.19 8.20
CA LYS A 53 -7.65 45.00 8.65
C LYS A 53 -7.68 44.82 10.16
N LYS A 54 -8.14 45.86 10.86
CA LYS A 54 -8.38 45.83 12.30
C LYS A 54 -9.86 45.55 12.58
N GLY A 55 -10.16 44.81 13.63
CA GLY A 55 -11.52 44.57 14.08
C GLY A 55 -11.55 43.94 15.46
N ILE A 56 -12.76 43.78 16.01
CA ILE A 56 -12.98 43.15 17.32
C ILE A 56 -13.26 41.65 17.17
N PHE A 57 -12.86 40.86 18.16
CA PHE A 57 -13.11 39.42 18.24
C PHE A 57 -13.21 38.97 19.71
N PRO A 58 -13.99 37.91 20.03
CA PRO A 58 -14.22 37.54 21.43
C PRO A 58 -12.97 36.94 22.07
N ALA A 59 -12.70 37.29 23.32
CA ALA A 59 -11.57 36.77 24.08
C ALA A 59 -11.66 35.26 24.32
N SER A 60 -12.87 34.69 24.39
CA SER A 60 -13.10 33.24 24.56
C SER A 60 -12.62 32.39 23.38
N TYR A 61 -12.34 33.00 22.22
CA TYR A 61 -11.89 32.32 21.01
C TYR A 61 -10.37 32.31 20.87
N ILE A 62 -9.66 32.82 21.87
CA ILE A 62 -8.26 33.23 21.79
C ILE A 62 -7.47 32.56 22.93
N HIS A 63 -6.35 31.91 22.61
CA HIS A 63 -5.48 31.27 23.59
C HIS A 63 -4.18 32.05 23.77
N LEU A 64 -4.02 32.70 24.92
CA LEU A 64 -2.84 33.49 25.27
C LEU A 64 -1.58 32.61 25.33
N LYS A 65 -0.55 33.03 24.59
CA LYS A 65 0.79 32.43 24.59
C LYS A 65 1.80 33.47 25.01
N GLU A 66 2.76 33.08 25.83
CA GLU A 66 3.87 33.94 26.25
C GLU A 66 4.73 34.36 25.05
N ALA A 67 5.07 35.63 25.00
CA ALA A 67 5.93 36.23 23.98
C ALA A 67 6.77 37.37 24.59
N ILE A 68 7.97 37.58 24.05
CA ILE A 68 8.87 38.67 24.46
C ILE A 68 8.61 39.85 23.51
N VAL A 69 8.42 41.05 24.06
CA VAL A 69 8.20 42.27 23.27
C VAL A 69 9.49 43.08 23.25
N GLU A 70 10.06 43.32 22.07
CA GLU A 70 11.18 44.22 21.86
C GLU A 70 10.74 45.50 21.13
N GLY A 71 11.25 46.66 21.56
CA GLY A 71 10.94 47.98 20.99
C GLY A 71 9.95 48.82 21.81
N LYS A 72 9.58 49.99 21.29
CA LYS A 72 8.55 50.89 21.87
C LYS A 72 7.70 51.51 20.75
N GLY A 73 6.37 51.50 20.90
CA GLY A 73 5.45 52.22 20.01
C GLY A 73 5.24 51.53 18.66
N GLN A 74 5.38 52.26 17.54
CA GLN A 74 5.10 51.73 16.19
C GLN A 74 6.09 50.67 15.69
N HIS A 75 7.20 50.46 16.40
CA HIS A 75 8.25 49.48 16.06
C HIS A 75 8.28 48.29 17.05
N GLU A 76 7.19 48.04 17.78
CA GLU A 76 7.07 46.87 18.65
C GLU A 76 7.13 45.58 17.82
N THR A 77 8.15 44.77 18.10
CA THR A 77 8.34 43.44 17.54
C THR A 77 8.06 42.43 18.64
N VAL A 78 7.02 41.63 18.43
CA VAL A 78 6.64 40.58 19.39
C VAL A 78 7.27 39.26 18.92
N ILE A 79 8.19 38.74 19.72
CA ILE A 79 8.94 37.51 19.48
C ILE A 79 8.26 36.39 20.27
N PRO A 80 7.61 35.40 19.61
CA PRO A 80 7.02 34.27 20.32
C PRO A 80 8.09 33.52 21.13
N ASN A 81 7.75 33.02 22.33
CA ASN A 81 8.67 32.23 23.16
C ASN A 81 8.97 30.82 22.59
N GLU A 82 8.41 30.50 21.42
CA GLU A 82 8.70 29.27 20.69
C GLU A 82 10.10 29.33 20.06
N LEU A 83 10.83 28.20 20.10
CA LEU A 83 12.15 28.07 19.45
C LEU A 83 12.11 28.62 18.01
N PRO A 84 13.09 29.43 17.57
CA PRO A 84 13.10 30.04 16.24
C PRO A 84 12.88 29.03 15.10
N LEU A 85 13.46 27.84 15.24
CA LEU A 85 13.28 26.74 14.27
C LEU A 85 11.81 26.29 14.11
N ILE A 86 11.01 26.32 15.18
CA ILE A 86 9.58 25.97 15.10
C ILE A 86 8.80 27.00 14.29
N GLN A 87 9.15 28.28 14.46
CA GLN A 87 8.54 29.37 13.70
C GLN A 87 8.88 29.20 12.22
N GLU A 88 10.15 28.91 11.92
CA GLU A 88 10.62 28.64 10.57
C GLU A 88 9.91 27.44 9.93
N VAL A 89 9.83 26.29 10.60
CA VAL A 89 9.09 25.14 10.05
C VAL A 89 7.64 25.52 9.75
N THR A 90 7.03 26.33 10.61
CA THR A 90 5.65 26.79 10.42
C THR A 90 5.50 27.70 9.19
N THR A 91 6.45 28.59 8.93
CA THR A 91 6.44 29.45 7.72
C THR A 91 6.75 28.64 6.47
N THR A 92 7.76 27.78 6.50
CA THR A 92 8.11 26.88 5.38
C THR A 92 6.93 26.01 4.97
N LEU A 93 6.25 25.37 5.92
CA LEU A 93 5.06 24.55 5.65
C LEU A 93 3.94 25.36 4.98
N ARG A 94 3.75 26.62 5.35
CA ARG A 94 2.74 27.50 4.74
C ARG A 94 3.10 27.80 3.29
N GLU A 95 4.34 28.20 3.03
CA GLU A 95 4.84 28.51 1.69
C GLU A 95 4.79 27.27 0.78
N TRP A 96 5.34 26.14 1.24
CA TRP A 96 5.33 24.89 0.51
C TRP A 96 3.90 24.39 0.25
N SER A 97 2.94 24.62 1.16
CA SER A 97 1.55 24.23 0.92
C SER A 97 0.92 24.93 -0.30
N ILE A 98 1.33 26.17 -0.58
CA ILE A 98 0.84 26.94 -1.73
C ILE A 98 1.39 26.31 -3.01
N ILE A 99 2.70 26.07 -3.05
CA ILE A 99 3.39 25.45 -4.20
C ILE A 99 2.87 24.03 -4.42
N TRP A 100 2.69 23.25 -3.35
CA TRP A 100 2.16 21.89 -3.40
C TRP A 100 0.78 21.81 -4.06
N ARG A 101 -0.12 22.75 -3.76
CA ARG A 101 -1.43 22.86 -4.44
C ARG A 101 -1.27 23.20 -5.92
N GLN A 102 -0.33 24.08 -6.27
CA GLN A 102 -0.05 24.42 -7.67
C GLN A 102 0.50 23.23 -8.46
N LEU A 103 1.40 22.43 -7.87
CA LEU A 103 1.95 21.22 -8.50
C LEU A 103 0.86 20.19 -8.84
N TYR A 104 -0.18 20.09 -8.01
CA TYR A 104 -1.35 19.25 -8.31
C TYR A 104 -2.11 19.76 -9.53
N VAL A 105 -2.38 21.07 -9.58
CA VAL A 105 -3.10 21.71 -10.70
C VAL A 105 -2.31 21.59 -12.02
N GLN A 106 -0.99 21.63 -11.94
CA GLN A 106 -0.08 21.50 -13.09
C GLN A 106 0.23 20.03 -13.47
N ASP A 107 -0.39 19.04 -12.81
CA ASP A 107 -0.16 17.59 -12.99
C ASP A 107 1.32 17.15 -12.85
N ASN A 108 2.13 17.89 -12.10
CA ASN A 108 3.51 17.51 -11.79
C ASN A 108 3.54 16.50 -10.62
N ARG A 109 3.15 15.26 -10.93
CA ARG A 109 2.93 14.20 -9.92
C ARG A 109 4.18 13.79 -9.14
N GLU A 110 5.36 13.83 -9.75
CA GLU A 110 6.60 13.45 -9.09
C GLU A 110 6.94 14.48 -8.00
N MET A 111 6.97 15.75 -8.38
CA MET A 111 7.29 16.84 -7.45
C MET A 111 6.21 17.00 -6.38
N PHE A 112 4.93 16.83 -6.75
CA PHE A 112 3.82 16.81 -5.80
C PHE A 112 4.00 15.75 -4.69
N ARG A 113 4.38 14.52 -5.06
CA ARG A 113 4.62 13.45 -4.09
C ARG A 113 5.86 13.71 -3.24
N SER A 114 6.93 14.21 -3.85
CA SER A 114 8.17 14.56 -3.15
C SER A 114 7.89 15.61 -2.07
N VAL A 115 7.30 16.76 -2.45
CA VAL A 115 6.98 17.85 -1.51
C VAL A 115 6.00 17.40 -0.42
N ARG A 116 4.99 16.59 -0.75
CA ARG A 116 4.06 16.01 0.25
C ARG A 116 4.81 15.23 1.33
N ASN A 117 5.75 14.38 0.94
CA ASN A 117 6.50 13.58 1.89
C ASN A 117 7.37 14.47 2.79
N MET A 118 8.02 15.50 2.23
CA MET A 118 8.79 16.46 3.03
C MET A 118 7.91 17.26 3.98
N ILE A 119 6.69 17.64 3.59
CA ILE A 119 5.71 18.30 4.46
C ILE A 119 5.37 17.40 5.65
N TYR A 120 5.12 16.11 5.44
CA TYR A 120 4.84 15.18 6.53
C TYR A 120 6.04 14.99 7.46
N ASP A 121 7.25 14.85 6.91
CA ASP A 121 8.49 14.79 7.70
C ASP A 121 8.61 16.03 8.62
N LEU A 122 8.40 17.23 8.07
CA LEU A 122 8.50 18.49 8.83
C LEU A 122 7.42 18.64 9.90
N ILE A 123 6.17 18.22 9.62
CA ILE A 123 5.09 18.23 10.62
C ILE A 123 5.44 17.31 11.80
N GLU A 124 5.96 16.13 11.51
CA GLU A 124 6.35 15.15 12.52
C GLU A 124 7.53 15.65 13.35
N TRP A 125 8.59 16.16 12.72
CA TRP A 125 9.75 16.70 13.44
C TRP A 125 9.40 17.95 14.25
N ARG A 126 8.48 18.79 13.76
CA ARG A 126 7.92 19.91 14.54
C ARG A 126 7.22 19.42 15.79
N SER A 127 6.43 18.36 15.70
CA SER A 127 5.75 17.74 16.85
C SER A 127 6.75 17.20 17.87
N GLN A 128 7.79 16.52 17.41
CA GLN A 128 8.86 15.98 18.26
C GLN A 128 9.64 17.07 19.00
N ILE A 129 10.01 18.17 18.31
CA ILE A 129 10.70 19.30 18.96
C ILE A 129 9.79 19.96 20.00
N LEU A 130 8.50 20.11 19.71
CA LEU A 130 7.53 20.72 20.63
C LEU A 130 7.19 19.83 21.84
N SER A 131 7.36 18.51 21.73
CA SER A 131 7.07 17.58 22.83
C SER A 131 7.98 17.80 24.05
N GLY A 132 9.19 18.33 23.85
CA GLY A 132 10.17 18.54 24.90
C GLY A 132 10.73 17.26 25.53
N THR A 133 10.44 16.08 24.99
CA THR A 133 10.83 14.78 25.57
C THR A 133 12.16 14.23 25.04
N LEU A 134 12.78 14.89 24.06
CA LEU A 134 14.00 14.41 23.43
C LEU A 134 15.24 14.73 24.29
N PRO A 135 16.19 13.79 24.44
CA PRO A 135 17.53 14.07 24.95
C PRO A 135 18.21 15.19 24.17
N GLN A 136 19.15 15.90 24.81
CA GLN A 136 19.81 17.07 24.22
C GLN A 136 20.57 16.73 22.91
N ASP A 137 21.21 15.56 22.85
CA ASP A 137 21.95 15.11 21.67
C ASP A 137 21.01 14.78 20.50
N GLU A 138 19.93 14.04 20.77
CA GLU A 138 18.89 13.73 19.77
C GLU A 138 18.20 15.00 19.27
N LEU A 139 17.92 15.95 20.16
CA LEU A 139 17.35 17.25 19.79
C LEU A 139 18.30 18.03 18.88
N LYS A 140 19.61 18.00 19.15
CA LYS A 140 20.62 18.66 18.30
C LYS A 140 20.69 18.03 16.91
N GLU A 141 20.65 16.71 16.81
CA GLU A 141 20.61 16.01 15.52
C GLU A 141 19.30 16.28 14.77
N LEU A 142 18.17 16.27 15.47
CA LEU A 142 16.87 16.55 14.86
C LEU A 142 16.80 17.98 14.32
N LYS A 143 17.33 18.97 15.05
CA LYS A 143 17.42 20.36 14.57
C LYS A 143 18.20 20.46 13.26
N LYS A 144 19.37 19.81 13.17
CA LYS A 144 20.18 19.75 11.94
C LYS A 144 19.47 19.05 10.80
N LYS A 145 18.70 18.01 11.10
CA LYS A 145 17.92 17.26 10.09
C LYS A 145 16.77 18.12 9.53
N VAL A 146 16.08 18.86 10.39
CA VAL A 146 14.99 19.78 10.00
C VAL A 146 15.52 20.86 9.08
N THR A 147 16.54 21.62 9.51
CA THR A 147 17.09 22.73 8.74
C THR A 147 17.57 22.28 7.36
N ALA A 148 18.31 21.18 7.31
CA ALA A 148 18.84 20.70 6.05
C ALA A 148 17.78 20.16 5.09
N LYS A 149 16.63 19.70 5.60
CA LYS A 149 15.47 19.31 4.79
C LYS A 149 14.74 20.54 4.24
N ILE A 150 14.61 21.60 5.04
CA ILE A 150 14.07 22.90 4.61
C ILE A 150 14.93 23.46 3.48
N ASP A 151 16.25 23.52 3.68
CA ASP A 151 17.17 24.11 2.70
C ASP A 151 17.17 23.33 1.37
N TYR A 152 17.14 22.00 1.45
CA TYR A 152 16.96 21.14 0.28
C TYR A 152 15.63 21.37 -0.43
N GLY A 153 14.53 21.41 0.32
CA GLY A 153 13.19 21.61 -0.23
C GLY A 153 13.04 22.99 -0.88
N ASN A 154 13.57 24.03 -0.26
CA ASN A 154 13.61 25.38 -0.83
C ASN A 154 14.36 25.39 -2.16
N ARG A 155 15.52 24.73 -2.23
CA ARG A 155 16.29 24.64 -3.47
C ARG A 155 15.53 23.98 -4.62
N ILE A 156 14.84 22.87 -4.37
CA ILE A 156 14.10 22.16 -5.44
C ILE A 156 12.78 22.86 -5.81
N LEU A 157 12.26 23.71 -4.93
CA LEU A 157 11.08 24.53 -5.15
C LEU A 157 11.42 25.92 -5.69
N ASP A 158 12.70 26.19 -5.95
CA ASP A 158 13.23 27.47 -6.44
C ASP A 158 12.91 28.66 -5.51
N LEU A 159 13.04 28.41 -4.20
CA LEU A 159 12.92 29.40 -3.13
C LEU A 159 14.30 29.85 -2.63
N ASP A 160 14.32 31.00 -1.94
CA ASP A 160 15.55 31.58 -1.40
C ASP A 160 16.24 30.66 -0.38
N LEU A 161 17.57 30.59 -0.48
CA LEU A 161 18.41 29.84 0.45
C LEU A 161 18.60 30.64 1.74
N VAL A 162 18.34 30.00 2.88
CA VAL A 162 18.54 30.59 4.21
C VAL A 162 19.93 30.21 4.71
N VAL A 163 20.74 31.19 5.09
CA VAL A 163 22.11 30.98 5.56
C VAL A 163 22.11 30.82 7.08
N ARG A 164 22.85 29.80 7.58
CA ARG A 164 22.83 29.39 8.98
C ARG A 164 24.22 29.34 9.60
N ASP A 165 24.29 29.44 10.93
CA ASP A 165 25.49 29.17 11.73
C ASP A 165 25.71 27.65 11.98
N GLU A 166 26.77 27.29 12.73
CA GLU A 166 27.10 25.89 13.06
C GLU A 166 26.05 25.20 13.95
N ASP A 167 25.27 25.97 14.68
CA ASP A 167 24.20 25.51 15.57
C ASP A 167 22.83 25.44 14.85
N GLY A 168 22.77 25.86 13.59
CA GLY A 168 21.59 25.81 12.73
C GLY A 168 20.67 27.02 12.85
N ASN A 169 21.09 28.09 13.52
CA ASN A 169 20.32 29.33 13.62
C ASN A 169 20.53 30.18 12.35
N ILE A 170 19.52 30.96 12.00
CA ILE A 170 19.58 31.88 10.85
C ILE A 170 20.58 33.00 11.14
N LEU A 171 21.50 33.26 10.21
CA LEU A 171 22.43 34.37 10.33
C LEU A 171 21.72 35.70 10.07
N ASP A 172 21.87 36.65 11.00
CA ASP A 172 21.39 38.01 10.83
C ASP A 172 22.36 38.80 9.92
N PRO A 173 21.92 39.29 8.74
CA PRO A 173 22.76 40.09 7.85
C PRO A 173 23.21 41.43 8.44
N GLU A 174 22.49 41.99 9.42
CA GLU A 174 22.85 43.26 10.07
C GLU A 174 23.96 43.07 11.11
N LEU A 175 24.06 41.87 11.69
CA LEU A 175 25.07 41.52 12.69
C LEU A 175 26.25 40.73 12.11
N THR A 176 26.09 40.15 10.92
CA THR A 176 27.10 39.32 10.26
C THR A 176 27.84 40.14 9.20
N SER A 177 29.18 40.12 9.23
CA SER A 177 29.97 40.81 8.20
C SER A 177 29.62 40.29 6.80
N THR A 178 29.59 41.18 5.80
CA THR A 178 29.26 40.82 4.41
C THR A 178 30.13 39.68 3.87
N ILE A 179 31.40 39.65 4.26
CA ILE A 179 32.34 38.60 3.84
C ILE A 179 32.02 37.27 4.52
N SER A 180 31.70 37.28 5.82
CA SER A 180 31.30 36.09 6.57
C SER A 180 29.98 35.51 6.03
N LEU A 181 29.01 36.37 5.75
CA LEU A 181 27.72 35.98 5.21
C LEU A 181 27.87 35.38 3.81
N PHE A 182 28.69 35.97 2.95
CA PHE A 182 29.00 35.44 1.63
C PHE A 182 29.65 34.05 1.69
N ARG A 183 30.63 33.86 2.58
CA ARG A 183 31.27 32.54 2.78
C ARG A 183 30.30 31.50 3.29
N ALA A 184 29.46 31.86 4.26
CA ALA A 184 28.43 30.97 4.78
C ALA A 184 27.40 30.60 3.69
N HIS A 185 27.03 31.56 2.84
CA HIS A 185 26.19 31.31 1.66
C HIS A 185 26.86 30.36 0.66
N GLU A 186 28.14 30.56 0.32
CA GLU A 186 28.88 29.64 -0.57
C GLU A 186 28.90 28.22 0.00
N ILE A 187 29.16 28.07 1.31
CA ILE A 187 29.18 26.77 1.99
C ILE A 187 27.79 26.12 1.94
N ALA A 188 26.73 26.85 2.30
CA ALA A 188 25.36 26.35 2.31
C ALA A 188 24.92 25.95 0.89
N SER A 189 25.20 26.79 -0.11
CA SER A 189 24.88 26.51 -1.51
C SER A 189 25.59 25.24 -2.00
N LYS A 190 26.88 25.09 -1.68
CA LYS A 190 27.67 23.92 -2.05
C LYS A 190 27.15 22.65 -1.39
N GLN A 191 26.83 22.68 -0.09
CA GLN A 191 26.29 21.52 0.62
C GLN A 191 24.94 21.08 0.06
N VAL A 192 24.07 22.03 -0.29
CA VAL A 192 22.77 21.72 -0.91
C VAL A 192 22.96 21.16 -2.32
N GLU A 193 23.91 21.68 -3.10
CA GLU A 193 24.24 21.17 -4.43
C GLU A 193 24.84 19.76 -4.38
N GLU A 194 25.76 19.49 -3.45
CA GLU A 194 26.30 18.15 -3.18
C GLU A 194 25.18 17.17 -2.85
N ARG A 195 24.25 17.52 -1.95
CA ARG A 195 23.08 16.68 -1.64
C ARG A 195 22.17 16.45 -2.84
N LEU A 196 21.95 17.47 -3.66
CA LEU A 196 21.14 17.37 -4.86
C LEU A 196 21.80 16.45 -5.90
N GLN A 197 23.14 16.50 -5.99
CA GLN A 197 23.93 15.61 -6.82
C GLN A 197 23.98 14.19 -6.25
N GLU A 198 24.04 14.01 -4.93
CA GLU A 198 23.92 12.73 -4.25
C GLU A 198 22.54 12.10 -4.48
N GLU A 199 21.45 12.84 -4.34
CA GLU A 199 20.10 12.33 -4.64
C GLU A 199 19.91 12.00 -6.13
N LYS A 200 20.40 12.85 -7.03
CA LYS A 200 20.40 12.55 -8.47
C LYS A 200 21.24 11.31 -8.77
N SER A 201 22.41 11.18 -8.15
CA SER A 201 23.29 10.02 -8.29
C SER A 201 22.72 8.77 -7.63
N GLN A 202 21.94 8.88 -6.55
CA GLN A 202 21.21 7.76 -5.97
C GLN A 202 20.08 7.33 -6.89
N LYS A 203 19.29 8.26 -7.46
CA LYS A 203 18.27 7.94 -8.48
C LYS A 203 18.88 7.34 -9.75
N GLN A 204 19.97 7.92 -10.27
CA GLN A 204 20.71 7.37 -11.42
C GLN A 204 21.40 6.05 -11.08
N ASN A 205 21.98 5.87 -9.89
CA ASN A 205 22.53 4.59 -9.46
C ASN A 205 21.42 3.58 -9.20
N ILE A 206 20.19 3.96 -8.88
CA ILE A 206 19.04 3.05 -8.85
C ILE A 206 18.66 2.62 -10.27
N ASP A 207 18.69 3.53 -11.25
CA ASP A 207 18.34 3.23 -12.65
C ASP A 207 19.46 2.50 -13.42
N ILE A 208 20.72 2.85 -13.16
CA ILE A 208 21.93 2.18 -13.66
C ILE A 208 22.15 0.88 -12.88
N ASN A 209 21.90 0.79 -11.57
CA ASN A 209 21.85 -0.52 -10.91
C ASN A 209 20.66 -1.33 -11.40
N ARG A 210 19.53 -0.73 -11.76
CA ARG A 210 18.43 -1.46 -12.41
C ARG A 210 18.92 -2.05 -13.73
N GLN A 211 19.58 -1.28 -14.61
CA GLN A 211 20.06 -1.76 -15.90
C GLN A 211 21.29 -2.67 -15.83
N ALA A 212 22.25 -2.40 -14.94
CA ALA A 212 23.50 -3.15 -14.78
C ALA A 212 23.36 -4.39 -13.89
N LYS A 213 22.47 -4.41 -12.88
CA LYS A 213 22.16 -5.64 -12.11
C LYS A 213 21.38 -6.68 -12.91
N PHE A 214 20.86 -6.36 -14.10
CA PHE A 214 20.37 -7.38 -15.02
C PHE A 214 21.49 -8.11 -15.78
N ALA A 215 22.72 -7.58 -15.81
CA ALA A 215 23.80 -8.09 -16.65
C ALA A 215 24.88 -8.90 -15.90
N ALA A 216 25.08 -8.70 -14.60
CA ALA A 216 26.16 -9.38 -13.87
C ALA A 216 25.70 -9.97 -12.52
N THR A 217 25.40 -11.28 -12.54
CA THR A 217 25.24 -12.20 -11.39
C THR A 217 24.11 -11.86 -10.38
N PRO A 218 23.20 -12.80 -10.05
CA PRO A 218 21.84 -12.44 -9.70
C PRO A 218 21.67 -12.42 -8.17
N SER A 219 21.90 -11.27 -7.57
CA SER A 219 21.44 -10.94 -6.21
C SER A 219 20.33 -9.89 -6.35
N PHE A 220 19.11 -10.34 -6.58
CA PHE A 220 17.95 -9.45 -6.57
C PHE A 220 17.64 -9.10 -5.10
N ALA A 221 18.03 -7.90 -4.67
CA ALA A 221 17.58 -7.35 -3.40
C ALA A 221 16.09 -6.97 -3.55
N LEU A 222 15.21 -7.92 -3.22
CA LEU A 222 13.79 -7.67 -3.05
C LEU A 222 13.58 -7.22 -1.59
N PHE A 223 13.40 -5.92 -1.39
CA PHE A 223 12.93 -5.41 -0.10
C PHE A 223 11.44 -5.75 0.04
N VAL A 224 11.15 -6.86 0.72
CA VAL A 224 9.79 -7.20 1.15
C VAL A 224 9.63 -6.62 2.54
N ASN A 225 8.88 -5.53 2.66
CA ASN A 225 8.46 -5.06 3.98
C ASN A 225 7.38 -6.03 4.47
N LEU A 226 7.72 -6.82 5.48
CA LEU A 226 6.87 -7.90 5.95
C LEU A 226 5.68 -7.35 6.71
N LYS A 227 4.51 -7.87 6.35
CA LYS A 227 3.20 -7.46 6.85
C LYS A 227 2.97 -8.13 8.20
N ASN A 228 2.46 -7.40 9.19
CA ASN A 228 2.11 -7.99 10.49
C ASN A 228 0.96 -8.98 10.31
N VAL A 229 1.11 -10.20 10.82
CA VAL A 229 0.08 -11.24 10.74
C VAL A 229 -0.52 -11.44 12.13
N ASP A 230 -1.83 -11.34 12.22
CA ASP A 230 -2.57 -11.66 13.44
C ASP A 230 -2.62 -13.18 13.65
N LEU A 231 -2.12 -13.65 14.80
CA LEU A 231 -2.02 -15.07 15.16
C LEU A 231 -2.89 -15.38 16.38
N GLY A 232 -3.75 -16.39 16.29
CA GLY A 232 -4.57 -16.85 17.43
C GLY A 232 -3.89 -17.94 18.26
N SER A 233 -4.42 -18.22 19.45
CA SER A 233 -3.82 -19.22 20.37
C SER A 233 -3.82 -20.64 19.80
N LYS A 234 -4.79 -21.03 18.98
CA LYS A 234 -4.75 -22.27 18.19
C LYS A 234 -3.61 -22.32 17.17
N ASP A 235 -3.25 -21.18 16.58
CA ASP A 235 -2.17 -21.13 15.57
C ASP A 235 -0.81 -21.27 16.26
N LEU A 236 -0.63 -20.64 17.43
CA LEU A 236 0.55 -20.81 18.28
C LEU A 236 0.77 -22.25 18.76
N LYS A 237 -0.29 -23.06 18.81
CA LYS A 237 -0.24 -24.48 19.22
C LYS A 237 0.06 -25.45 18.07
N ARG A 238 0.21 -24.96 16.83
CA ARG A 238 0.51 -25.84 15.69
C ARG A 238 1.91 -26.42 15.83
N GLU A 239 2.05 -27.69 15.49
CA GLU A 239 3.34 -28.40 15.55
C GLU A 239 4.39 -27.77 14.62
N LYS A 240 3.95 -27.20 13.49
CA LYS A 240 4.83 -26.57 12.52
C LYS A 240 4.19 -25.34 11.90
N ILE A 241 4.96 -24.24 11.84
CA ILE A 241 4.58 -22.98 11.21
C ILE A 241 5.70 -22.56 10.27
N SER A 242 5.36 -22.33 9.01
CA SER A 242 6.31 -21.89 7.99
C SER A 242 5.95 -20.49 7.49
N PHE A 243 6.97 -19.65 7.35
CA PHE A 243 6.90 -18.41 6.61
C PHE A 243 7.18 -18.68 5.13
N VAL A 244 6.28 -18.26 4.23
CA VAL A 244 6.30 -18.58 2.81
C VAL A 244 6.27 -17.31 1.96
N CYS A 245 7.26 -17.15 1.10
CA CYS A 245 7.30 -16.14 0.04
C CYS A 245 7.04 -16.80 -1.31
N GLN A 246 5.98 -16.37 -2.00
CA GLN A 246 5.75 -16.69 -3.40
C GLN A 246 6.28 -15.55 -4.27
N ILE A 247 7.15 -15.87 -5.22
CA ILE A 247 7.77 -14.87 -6.09
C ILE A 247 7.14 -14.99 -7.47
N VAL A 248 6.50 -13.89 -7.88
CA VAL A 248 5.79 -13.77 -9.15
C VAL A 248 6.46 -12.67 -9.97
N ARG A 249 6.88 -13.01 -11.19
CA ARG A 249 7.46 -12.08 -12.14
C ARG A 249 6.36 -11.44 -12.98
N VAL A 250 6.36 -10.11 -13.06
CA VAL A 250 5.46 -9.34 -13.94
C VAL A 250 6.22 -8.93 -15.20
N GLY A 251 5.66 -9.17 -16.38
CA GLY A 251 6.30 -8.77 -17.63
C GLY A 251 5.70 -9.40 -18.89
N ARG A 252 6.55 -9.61 -19.90
CA ARG A 252 6.18 -10.18 -21.21
C ARG A 252 6.04 -11.69 -21.14
N MET A 253 5.18 -12.32 -21.96
CA MET A 253 5.05 -13.79 -21.98
C MET A 253 6.32 -14.47 -22.53
N GLU A 254 6.83 -13.96 -23.67
CA GLU A 254 8.04 -14.45 -24.33
C GLU A 254 9.26 -13.63 -23.90
N LEU A 255 10.37 -14.32 -23.62
CA LEU A 255 11.65 -13.69 -23.27
C LEU A 255 12.58 -13.49 -24.48
N ARG A 256 12.14 -13.85 -25.70
CA ARG A 256 12.93 -13.67 -26.92
C ARG A 256 12.85 -12.23 -27.41
N ASP A 257 14.02 -11.64 -27.66
CA ASP A 257 14.14 -10.36 -28.35
C ASP A 257 13.93 -10.56 -29.86
N ASN A 258 12.67 -10.66 -30.27
CA ASN A 258 12.31 -10.53 -31.67
C ASN A 258 11.97 -9.06 -31.94
N ASN A 259 12.84 -8.35 -32.67
CA ASN A 259 12.70 -6.94 -33.06
C ASN A 259 11.50 -6.64 -33.98
N THR A 260 10.56 -7.57 -34.14
CA THR A 260 9.36 -7.42 -34.97
C THR A 260 8.18 -8.12 -34.31
N ARG A 261 7.42 -7.40 -33.46
CA ARG A 261 5.95 -7.52 -33.23
C ARG A 261 5.49 -6.80 -31.96
N LYS A 262 4.18 -6.54 -31.88
CA LYS A 262 3.46 -6.10 -30.67
C LYS A 262 3.74 -7.08 -29.53
N LEU A 263 4.27 -6.59 -28.41
CA LEU A 263 4.68 -7.41 -27.26
C LEU A 263 3.60 -7.38 -26.18
N THR A 264 3.39 -8.52 -25.50
CA THR A 264 2.56 -8.59 -24.30
C THR A 264 3.25 -7.91 -23.13
N SER A 265 2.49 -7.29 -22.22
CA SER A 265 3.02 -6.58 -21.05
C SER A 265 2.10 -6.80 -19.85
N GLY A 266 2.65 -6.71 -18.63
CA GLY A 266 1.86 -6.77 -17.40
C GLY A 266 1.43 -8.18 -16.95
N LEU A 267 1.89 -9.25 -17.62
CA LEU A 267 1.48 -10.62 -17.29
C LEU A 267 2.20 -11.11 -16.04
N ARG A 268 1.44 -11.67 -15.10
CA ARG A 268 1.96 -12.29 -13.86
C ARG A 268 2.34 -13.74 -14.14
N ARG A 269 3.57 -14.14 -13.83
CA ARG A 269 4.07 -15.51 -14.04
C ARG A 269 4.82 -16.00 -12.80
N PRO A 270 4.64 -17.27 -12.40
CA PRO A 270 5.34 -17.81 -11.24
C PRO A 270 6.85 -17.89 -11.52
N PHE A 271 7.67 -17.50 -10.55
CA PHE A 271 9.13 -17.46 -10.69
C PHE A 271 9.83 -18.41 -9.71
N GLY A 272 9.38 -18.44 -8.46
CA GLY A 272 9.95 -19.33 -7.45
C GLY A 272 9.31 -19.13 -6.08
N VAL A 273 9.83 -19.84 -5.09
CA VAL A 273 9.33 -19.80 -3.72
C VAL A 273 10.51 -19.74 -2.75
N ALA A 274 10.32 -19.13 -1.59
CA ALA A 274 11.26 -19.18 -0.48
C ALA A 274 10.47 -19.53 0.78
N VAL A 275 10.92 -20.51 1.55
CA VAL A 275 10.19 -21.00 2.72
C VAL A 275 11.15 -21.16 3.89
N MET A 276 10.73 -20.71 5.07
CA MET A 276 11.47 -20.85 6.32
C MET A 276 10.56 -21.42 7.40
N ASP A 277 11.07 -22.37 8.18
CA ASP A 277 10.41 -22.81 9.41
C ASP A 277 10.60 -21.73 10.48
N VAL A 278 9.49 -21.22 11.02
CA VAL A 278 9.47 -20.15 12.02
C VAL A 278 8.90 -20.63 13.35
N THR A 279 8.71 -21.95 13.50
CA THR A 279 8.09 -22.57 14.68
C THR A 279 8.81 -22.20 15.98
N ASP A 280 10.14 -22.26 16.00
CA ASP A 280 10.92 -21.95 17.20
C ASP A 280 10.93 -20.44 17.52
N ILE A 281 10.83 -19.58 16.50
CA ILE A 281 10.70 -18.12 16.69
C ILE A 281 9.34 -17.81 17.32
N ILE A 282 8.27 -18.40 16.80
CA ILE A 282 6.90 -18.19 17.32
C ILE A 282 6.74 -18.77 18.72
N ASN A 283 7.44 -19.86 19.04
CA ASN A 283 7.45 -20.44 20.39
C ASN A 283 8.39 -19.70 21.37
N GLY A 284 9.04 -18.61 20.95
CA GLY A 284 9.92 -17.82 21.82
C GLY A 284 11.20 -18.54 22.25
N LYS A 285 11.66 -19.55 21.49
CA LYS A 285 12.91 -20.27 21.79
C LYS A 285 14.15 -19.60 21.21
N VAL A 286 13.97 -18.55 20.40
CA VAL A 286 15.04 -17.79 19.76
C VAL A 286 14.98 -16.36 20.30
N ASP A 287 16.02 -15.93 20.99
CA ASP A 287 16.06 -14.70 21.80
C ASP A 287 16.83 -13.56 21.11
N ASP A 288 17.01 -13.63 19.79
CA ASP A 288 17.82 -12.67 19.01
C ASP A 288 16.92 -11.90 18.03
N GLU A 289 16.34 -10.79 18.53
CA GLU A 289 15.32 -10.01 17.83
C GLU A 289 15.83 -9.28 16.57
N ASP A 290 17.13 -9.00 16.50
CA ASP A 290 17.77 -8.30 15.37
C ASP A 290 18.40 -9.26 14.36
N LYS A 291 18.28 -10.57 14.60
CA LYS A 291 18.86 -11.58 13.73
C LYS A 291 18.25 -11.54 12.34
N GLN A 292 19.12 -11.32 11.36
CA GLN A 292 18.74 -11.47 9.96
C GLN A 292 18.73 -12.95 9.57
N HIS A 293 17.61 -13.40 9.03
CA HIS A 293 17.43 -14.75 8.52
C HIS A 293 17.52 -14.75 7.00
N PHE A 294 18.43 -15.56 6.46
CA PHE A 294 18.51 -15.81 5.03
C PHE A 294 17.60 -16.97 4.64
N ILE A 295 16.60 -16.71 3.80
CA ILE A 295 15.67 -17.70 3.30
C ILE A 295 16.06 -18.07 1.87
N PRO A 296 16.47 -19.33 1.60
CA PRO A 296 16.91 -19.74 0.29
C PRO A 296 15.79 -19.68 -0.75
N PHE A 297 16.12 -19.15 -1.92
CA PHE A 297 15.23 -19.11 -3.08
C PHE A 297 15.27 -20.43 -3.84
N GLN A 298 14.10 -21.02 -4.06
CA GLN A 298 13.91 -22.18 -4.93
C GLN A 298 13.19 -21.74 -6.23
N PRO A 299 13.88 -21.68 -7.38
CA PRO A 299 13.24 -21.38 -8.66
C PRO A 299 12.28 -22.50 -9.09
N LEU A 300 11.25 -22.13 -9.84
CA LEU A 300 10.48 -23.08 -10.64
C LEU A 300 11.24 -23.39 -11.94
N ALA A 301 11.27 -24.66 -12.36
CA ALA A 301 12.03 -25.16 -13.51
C ALA A 301 11.69 -24.54 -14.89
N LEU A 302 10.71 -23.63 -14.94
CA LEU A 302 10.22 -23.02 -16.18
C LEU A 302 11.29 -22.22 -16.94
N ASP A 303 12.25 -21.64 -16.23
CA ASP A 303 13.31 -20.80 -16.83
C ASP A 303 14.43 -21.62 -17.47
N ASP A 304 14.67 -22.85 -17.01
CA ASP A 304 15.76 -23.70 -17.53
C ASP A 304 15.39 -24.32 -18.89
N ALA A 305 14.12 -24.73 -19.10
CA ALA A 305 13.68 -25.24 -20.40
C ALA A 305 13.79 -24.20 -21.55
N ILE A 306 13.69 -22.90 -21.22
CA ILE A 306 13.82 -21.81 -22.18
C ILE A 306 15.30 -21.47 -22.42
N ARG A 307 16.17 -21.56 -21.40
CA ARG A 307 17.61 -21.28 -21.53
C ARG A 307 18.42 -22.45 -22.12
N HIS A 308 18.09 -23.69 -21.77
CA HIS A 308 18.90 -24.86 -22.13
C HIS A 308 18.62 -25.45 -23.51
N LYS A 309 17.57 -25.02 -24.23
CA LYS A 309 17.37 -25.44 -25.63
C LYS A 309 18.42 -24.85 -26.59
N GLN A 310 19.29 -23.94 -26.11
CA GLN A 310 20.30 -23.26 -26.92
C GLN A 310 21.73 -23.84 -26.79
N LEU A 311 22.01 -24.72 -25.82
CA LEU A 311 23.36 -25.26 -25.62
C LEU A 311 23.33 -26.79 -25.54
N ASN A 312 23.68 -27.42 -26.66
CA ASN A 312 24.18 -28.80 -26.72
C ASN A 312 25.51 -28.90 -25.94
N ILE A 313 25.44 -28.78 -24.61
CA ILE A 313 26.56 -29.13 -23.73
C ILE A 313 26.01 -30.09 -22.70
N SER A 314 26.40 -31.34 -22.88
CA SER A 314 26.34 -32.41 -21.91
C SER A 314 26.82 -31.95 -20.53
N SER A 315 25.91 -31.65 -19.59
CA SER A 315 26.23 -31.63 -18.17
C SER A 315 25.48 -32.76 -17.48
N ARG A 316 26.23 -33.77 -17.03
CA ARG A 316 25.73 -34.93 -16.26
C ARG A 316 25.45 -34.56 -14.80
N PHE A 317 24.75 -33.46 -14.56
CA PHE A 317 24.29 -33.08 -13.22
C PHE A 317 22.89 -32.46 -13.35
N SER A 318 21.89 -33.33 -13.35
CA SER A 318 20.49 -32.93 -13.21
C SER A 318 20.28 -32.39 -11.79
N PRO A 319 19.98 -31.10 -11.60
CA PRO A 319 19.56 -30.63 -10.29
C PRO A 319 18.21 -31.27 -9.99
N ARG A 320 18.17 -32.19 -9.04
CA ARG A 320 16.92 -32.75 -8.51
C ARG A 320 16.15 -31.66 -7.74
N VAL A 321 15.59 -30.64 -8.36
CA VAL A 321 14.45 -29.90 -7.77
C VAL A 321 13.61 -29.26 -8.87
N ALA A 322 12.31 -29.62 -8.85
CA ALA A 322 11.20 -29.20 -9.70
C ALA A 322 11.06 -29.87 -11.08
N GLY A 323 9.96 -30.60 -11.28
CA GLY A 323 9.62 -31.21 -12.56
C GLY A 323 9.11 -30.16 -13.56
N GLU A 324 9.09 -30.51 -14.84
CA GLU A 324 8.67 -29.63 -15.96
C GLU A 324 7.21 -29.08 -15.85
N ASN A 325 6.47 -29.40 -14.78
CA ASN A 325 5.10 -28.94 -14.51
C ASN A 325 4.85 -28.59 -13.03
N ASP A 326 5.87 -28.14 -12.29
CA ASP A 326 5.70 -27.80 -10.88
C ASP A 326 4.91 -26.50 -10.66
N PHE A 327 3.90 -26.55 -9.78
CA PHE A 327 3.12 -25.38 -9.34
C PHE A 327 3.73 -24.77 -8.07
N LEU A 328 3.45 -23.49 -7.79
CA LEU A 328 3.98 -22.80 -6.59
C LEU A 328 3.70 -23.61 -5.31
N GLN A 329 2.47 -24.08 -5.15
CA GLN A 329 2.07 -24.89 -3.99
C GLN A 329 2.86 -26.20 -3.88
N THR A 330 3.12 -26.87 -5.00
CA THR A 330 3.91 -28.11 -5.03
C THR A 330 5.35 -27.84 -4.61
N VAL A 331 5.96 -26.76 -5.09
CA VAL A 331 7.33 -26.39 -4.70
C VAL A 331 7.39 -25.98 -3.24
N ILE A 332 6.40 -25.24 -2.72
CA ILE A 332 6.29 -24.92 -1.29
C ILE A 332 6.35 -26.20 -0.45
N ASN A 333 5.51 -27.18 -0.76
CA ASN A 333 5.46 -28.44 -0.01
C ASN A 333 6.78 -29.22 -0.11
N LYS A 334 7.44 -29.22 -1.29
CA LYS A 334 8.76 -29.83 -1.46
C LYS A 334 9.82 -29.15 -0.62
N VAL A 335 9.84 -27.82 -0.56
CA VAL A 335 10.80 -27.06 0.28
C VAL A 335 10.51 -27.27 1.77
N ILE A 336 9.25 -27.33 2.19
CA ILE A 336 8.90 -27.62 3.60
C ILE A 336 9.39 -29.02 4.02
N ALA A 337 9.39 -29.98 3.09
CA ALA A 337 9.87 -31.34 3.33
C ALA A 337 11.39 -31.45 3.21
N ALA A 338 12.03 -30.65 2.34
CA ALA A 338 13.47 -30.61 2.14
C ALA A 338 14.13 -29.74 3.21
N LYS A 339 14.91 -30.35 4.11
CA LYS A 339 15.60 -29.61 5.19
C LYS A 339 16.63 -28.59 4.66
N GLU A 340 17.17 -28.80 3.46
CA GLU A 340 18.12 -27.89 2.82
C GLU A 340 17.79 -27.71 1.33
N VAL A 341 17.97 -26.49 0.85
CA VAL A 341 17.73 -26.09 -0.54
C VAL A 341 19.05 -25.63 -1.14
N ASN A 342 19.46 -26.17 -2.29
CA ASN A 342 20.65 -25.68 -2.98
C ASN A 342 20.32 -24.35 -3.70
N HIS A 343 20.63 -23.24 -3.04
CA HIS A 343 20.18 -21.91 -3.44
C HIS A 343 21.25 -21.08 -4.18
N LYS A 344 22.50 -21.57 -4.31
CA LYS A 344 23.61 -20.87 -4.98
C LYS A 344 23.78 -19.39 -4.56
N GLY A 345 23.46 -19.06 -3.29
CA GLY A 345 23.50 -17.69 -2.75
C GLY A 345 22.28 -16.80 -3.05
N GLN A 346 21.24 -17.31 -3.73
CA GLN A 346 20.00 -16.58 -3.98
C GLN A 346 18.98 -16.78 -2.86
N GLY A 347 18.37 -15.71 -2.37
CA GLY A 347 17.41 -15.80 -1.27
C GLY A 347 16.92 -14.44 -0.82
N LEU A 348 16.14 -14.44 0.25
CA LEU A 348 15.58 -13.25 0.89
C LEU A 348 16.17 -13.10 2.28
N TRP A 349 16.57 -11.89 2.64
CA TRP A 349 16.90 -11.57 4.04
C TRP A 349 15.66 -11.02 4.71
N VAL A 350 15.28 -11.60 5.84
CA VAL A 350 14.14 -11.16 6.64
C VAL A 350 14.53 -11.07 8.11
N THR A 351 13.92 -10.12 8.82
CA THR A 351 13.94 -10.05 10.29
C THR A 351 12.52 -10.29 10.77
N LEU A 352 12.35 -11.11 11.81
CA LEU A 352 11.05 -11.48 12.35
C LEU A 352 11.02 -11.20 13.85
N LYS A 353 9.99 -10.48 14.30
CA LYS A 353 9.76 -10.20 15.71
C LYS A 353 8.34 -10.57 16.10
N LEU A 354 8.19 -11.33 17.19
CA LEU A 354 6.89 -11.66 17.76
C LEU A 354 6.49 -10.54 18.72
N LEU A 355 5.35 -9.90 18.46
CA LEU A 355 4.81 -8.83 19.31
C LEU A 355 3.57 -9.36 20.04
N PRO A 356 3.59 -9.49 21.38
CA PRO A 356 2.43 -9.90 22.14
C PRO A 356 1.43 -8.75 22.29
N GLY A 357 0.13 -9.08 22.26
CA GLY A 357 -0.96 -8.12 22.46
C GLY A 357 -1.82 -7.92 21.22
N ASP A 358 -2.92 -7.18 21.37
CA ASP A 358 -3.75 -6.76 20.25
C ASP A 358 -3.13 -5.59 19.48
N ILE A 359 -3.67 -5.28 18.28
CA ILE A 359 -3.11 -4.23 17.43
C ILE A 359 -3.10 -2.83 18.07
N HIS A 360 -4.05 -2.53 18.97
CA HIS A 360 -4.09 -1.24 19.68
C HIS A 360 -3.03 -1.18 20.76
N GLN A 361 -2.85 -2.28 21.51
CA GLN A 361 -1.79 -2.42 22.49
C GLN A 361 -0.41 -2.34 21.83
N ILE A 362 -0.19 -3.11 20.77
CA ILE A 362 1.08 -3.15 20.03
C ILE A 362 1.44 -1.76 19.48
N ARG A 363 0.49 -1.02 18.92
CA ARG A 363 0.72 0.35 18.44
C ARG A 363 1.10 1.34 19.55
N LYS A 364 0.63 1.10 20.77
CA LYS A 364 0.94 1.94 21.93
C LYS A 364 2.31 1.59 22.53
N GLU A 365 2.63 0.30 22.62
CA GLU A 365 3.86 -0.19 23.24
C GLU A 365 5.06 -0.17 22.28
N PHE A 366 4.82 -0.36 20.97
CA PHE A 366 5.84 -0.41 19.92
C PHE A 366 5.58 0.56 18.75
N PRO A 367 5.39 1.87 19.02
CA PRO A 367 5.02 2.85 17.97
C PRO A 367 6.11 3.03 16.89
N HIS A 368 7.36 2.69 17.19
CA HIS A 368 8.49 2.71 16.25
C HIS A 368 8.51 1.51 15.30
N LEU A 369 7.81 0.41 15.64
CA LEU A 369 7.70 -0.80 14.80
C LEU A 369 6.37 -0.87 14.08
N VAL A 370 5.28 -0.44 14.74
CA VAL A 370 3.92 -0.54 14.23
C VAL A 370 3.21 0.79 14.37
N ASP A 371 3.02 1.46 13.24
CA ASP A 371 2.29 2.71 13.14
C ASP A 371 0.89 2.49 12.52
N ARG A 372 0.24 3.59 12.10
CA ARG A 372 -1.05 3.54 11.41
C ARG A 372 -0.93 3.14 9.93
N SER A 373 0.23 3.32 9.30
CA SER A 373 0.49 2.96 7.90
C SER A 373 0.90 1.50 7.73
N THR A 374 1.26 0.84 8.84
CA THR A 374 1.71 -0.53 8.88
C THR A 374 0.62 -1.49 8.41
N ALA A 375 0.93 -2.27 7.39
CA ALA A 375 0.02 -3.27 6.83
C ALA A 375 -0.23 -4.39 7.84
N VAL A 376 -1.51 -4.64 8.16
CA VAL A 376 -1.94 -5.71 9.08
C VAL A 376 -2.77 -6.73 8.30
N ALA A 377 -2.22 -7.93 8.16
CA ALA A 377 -2.93 -9.10 7.66
C ALA A 377 -3.74 -9.72 8.81
N ARG A 378 -5.04 -9.42 8.84
CA ARG A 378 -5.97 -10.09 9.75
C ARG A 378 -6.03 -11.58 9.45
N LYS A 379 -6.14 -12.39 10.51
CA LYS A 379 -6.29 -13.84 10.43
C LYS A 379 -7.42 -14.24 9.50
N MET A 380 -7.20 -15.23 8.63
CA MET A 380 -8.27 -15.91 7.88
C MET A 380 -9.11 -16.72 8.87
N GLY A 381 -10.34 -16.29 9.13
CA GLY A 381 -11.18 -16.78 10.23
C GLY A 381 -11.18 -15.84 11.44
N PHE A 382 -12.01 -16.13 12.44
CA PHE A 382 -12.13 -15.29 13.63
C PHE A 382 -11.04 -15.58 14.67
N PRO A 383 -10.62 -14.56 15.45
CA PRO A 383 -9.93 -14.78 16.72
C PRO A 383 -10.84 -15.55 17.69
N GLU A 384 -10.26 -16.12 18.73
CA GLU A 384 -11.00 -16.93 19.71
C GLU A 384 -12.02 -16.11 20.50
N ILE A 385 -11.73 -14.82 20.69
CA ILE A 385 -12.60 -13.86 21.34
C ILE A 385 -12.92 -12.77 20.32
N ILE A 386 -14.20 -12.59 20.01
CA ILE A 386 -14.72 -11.48 19.23
C ILE A 386 -15.29 -10.47 20.22
N MET A 387 -14.72 -9.26 20.26
CA MET A 387 -15.18 -8.24 21.19
C MET A 387 -16.55 -7.69 20.76
N PRO A 388 -17.46 -7.37 21.70
CA PRO A 388 -18.71 -6.70 21.37
C PRO A 388 -18.46 -5.40 20.59
N GLY A 389 -19.08 -5.27 19.42
CA GLY A 389 -18.89 -4.12 18.52
C GLY A 389 -17.84 -4.31 17.42
N ASP A 390 -17.08 -5.40 17.40
CA ASP A 390 -16.22 -5.72 16.25
C ASP A 390 -17.10 -6.08 15.04
N VAL A 391 -16.99 -5.29 13.97
CA VAL A 391 -17.72 -5.50 12.72
C VAL A 391 -16.75 -6.01 11.68
N ARG A 392 -16.94 -7.26 11.27
CA ARG A 392 -16.16 -7.91 10.22
C ARG A 392 -17.07 -8.55 9.19
N ASN A 393 -16.76 -8.37 7.91
CA ASN A 393 -17.49 -8.92 6.75
C ASN A 393 -16.50 -9.20 5.60
N ASP A 394 -15.43 -9.94 5.89
CA ASP A 394 -14.43 -10.28 4.87
C ASP A 394 -14.85 -11.57 4.14
N ILE A 395 -14.84 -11.56 2.81
CA ILE A 395 -15.05 -12.76 1.99
C ILE A 395 -13.73 -13.09 1.29
N TYR A 396 -13.12 -14.22 1.62
CA TYR A 396 -11.92 -14.67 0.95
C TYR A 396 -12.27 -15.60 -0.21
N VAL A 397 -11.65 -15.37 -1.36
CA VAL A 397 -11.86 -16.14 -2.58
C VAL A 397 -10.50 -16.65 -3.04
N THR A 398 -10.38 -17.97 -3.13
CA THR A 398 -9.19 -18.66 -3.63
C THR A 398 -9.47 -19.22 -5.02
N LEU A 399 -8.66 -18.84 -6.00
CA LEU A 399 -8.59 -19.50 -7.30
C LEU A 399 -7.81 -20.80 -7.12
N VAL A 400 -8.48 -21.95 -7.18
CA VAL A 400 -7.83 -23.23 -6.85
C VAL A 400 -7.15 -23.80 -8.09
N GLN A 401 -7.94 -24.26 -9.06
CA GLN A 401 -7.46 -24.95 -10.25
C GLN A 401 -8.48 -24.90 -11.39
N GLY A 402 -8.06 -25.28 -12.59
CA GLY A 402 -8.95 -25.52 -13.70
C GLY A 402 -8.41 -26.57 -14.65
N ASP A 403 -9.25 -27.03 -15.57
CA ASP A 403 -8.90 -27.92 -16.68
C ASP A 403 -9.50 -27.35 -17.97
N PHE A 404 -8.64 -26.93 -18.91
CA PHE A 404 -9.07 -26.26 -20.13
C PHE A 404 -8.60 -27.01 -21.37
N ASP A 405 -9.54 -27.49 -22.18
CA ASP A 405 -9.22 -28.22 -23.39
C ASP A 405 -8.48 -27.33 -24.41
N LYS A 406 -7.46 -27.91 -25.05
CA LYS A 406 -6.73 -27.30 -26.17
C LYS A 406 -7.60 -27.21 -27.43
N GLY A 407 -8.69 -27.97 -27.50
CA GLY A 407 -9.57 -28.03 -28.67
C GLY A 407 -8.80 -28.54 -29.89
N SER A 408 -8.94 -27.84 -31.03
CA SER A 408 -8.25 -28.18 -32.27
C SER A 408 -6.78 -27.72 -32.33
N LYS A 409 -6.25 -27.05 -31.29
CA LYS A 409 -4.87 -26.55 -31.28
C LYS A 409 -3.87 -27.64 -30.87
N THR A 410 -2.64 -27.52 -31.36
CA THR A 410 -1.55 -28.45 -31.04
C THR A 410 -1.04 -28.28 -29.61
N THR A 411 -1.00 -27.04 -29.09
CA THR A 411 -0.59 -26.69 -27.74
C THR A 411 -1.76 -26.21 -26.87
N ALA A 412 -1.63 -26.37 -25.56
CA ALA A 412 -2.60 -25.83 -24.61
C ALA A 412 -2.57 -24.30 -24.58
N LYS A 413 -3.67 -23.70 -24.11
CA LYS A 413 -3.83 -22.23 -24.04
C LYS A 413 -3.06 -21.68 -22.82
N ASN A 414 -2.59 -20.44 -22.94
CA ASN A 414 -2.21 -19.65 -21.77
C ASN A 414 -3.49 -19.09 -21.16
N VAL A 415 -3.73 -19.39 -19.89
CA VAL A 415 -4.99 -19.09 -19.18
C VAL A 415 -4.69 -18.05 -18.10
N GLU A 416 -5.34 -16.90 -18.20
CA GLU A 416 -5.35 -15.84 -17.18
C GLU A 416 -6.78 -15.67 -16.67
N VAL A 417 -7.00 -15.85 -15.37
CA VAL A 417 -8.31 -15.74 -14.73
C VAL A 417 -8.48 -14.31 -14.22
N THR A 418 -9.63 -13.72 -14.50
CA THR A 418 -9.93 -12.32 -14.21
C THR A 418 -11.13 -12.24 -13.28
N VAL A 419 -10.90 -11.88 -12.02
CA VAL A 419 -11.92 -11.82 -10.97
C VAL A 419 -12.41 -10.38 -10.82
N SER A 420 -13.71 -10.21 -10.94
CA SER A 420 -14.42 -8.96 -10.65
C SER A 420 -15.72 -9.24 -9.92
N VAL A 421 -16.24 -8.23 -9.22
CA VAL A 421 -17.51 -8.29 -8.50
C VAL A 421 -18.53 -7.42 -9.24
N TYR A 422 -19.74 -7.94 -9.41
CA TYR A 422 -20.85 -7.25 -10.07
C TYR A 422 -22.09 -7.29 -9.18
N ASP A 423 -22.97 -6.32 -9.36
CA ASP A 423 -24.34 -6.37 -8.83
C ASP A 423 -25.29 -7.11 -9.80
N GLU A 424 -26.54 -7.31 -9.36
CA GLU A 424 -27.58 -8.01 -10.12
C GLU A 424 -27.94 -7.32 -11.45
N ASP A 425 -27.71 -6.01 -11.54
CA ASP A 425 -27.92 -5.20 -12.74
C ASP A 425 -26.75 -5.31 -13.72
N GLY A 426 -25.67 -6.01 -13.34
CA GLY A 426 -24.47 -6.21 -14.16
C GLY A 426 -23.50 -5.03 -14.11
N LYS A 427 -23.64 -4.12 -13.16
CA LYS A 427 -22.68 -3.05 -12.90
C LYS A 427 -21.57 -3.56 -12.01
N ARG A 428 -20.33 -3.22 -12.36
CA ARG A 428 -19.15 -3.62 -11.60
C ARG A 428 -19.04 -2.81 -10.31
N LEU A 429 -18.76 -3.49 -9.21
CA LEU A 429 -18.37 -2.85 -7.95
C LEU A 429 -16.89 -2.49 -8.02
N GLU A 430 -16.59 -1.21 -7.85
CA GLU A 430 -15.23 -0.68 -7.95
C GLU A 430 -14.51 -0.74 -6.59
N SER A 431 -13.21 -1.05 -6.60
CA SER A 431 -12.36 -1.01 -5.39
C SER A 431 -12.86 -1.87 -4.22
N VAL A 432 -13.32 -3.09 -4.51
CA VAL A 432 -13.80 -4.06 -3.50
C VAL A 432 -12.89 -5.28 -3.34
N ILE A 433 -11.88 -5.45 -4.19
CA ILE A 433 -10.94 -6.58 -4.15
C ILE A 433 -9.61 -6.11 -3.57
N PHE A 434 -9.09 -6.85 -2.58
CA PHE A 434 -7.82 -6.61 -1.92
C PHE A 434 -6.91 -7.84 -2.14
N PRO A 435 -5.88 -7.74 -3.00
CA PRO A 435 -4.96 -8.84 -3.27
C PRO A 435 -4.14 -9.26 -2.05
N GLY A 436 -3.84 -8.32 -1.17
CA GLY A 436 -3.08 -8.55 0.06
C GLY A 436 -3.28 -7.42 1.07
N ALA A 437 -2.82 -7.64 2.30
CA ALA A 437 -2.90 -6.62 3.34
C ALA A 437 -2.02 -5.40 3.01
N GLY A 438 -2.53 -4.18 3.16
CA GLY A 438 -1.79 -2.96 2.81
C GLY A 438 -1.70 -2.65 1.31
N ASP A 439 -2.26 -3.49 0.45
CA ASP A 439 -2.46 -3.16 -0.95
C ASP A 439 -3.74 -2.30 -1.08
N GLU A 440 -3.75 -1.38 -2.06
CA GLU A 440 -4.96 -0.61 -2.38
C GLU A 440 -6.05 -1.50 -2.97
N ALA A 441 -7.30 -1.09 -2.78
CA ALA A 441 -8.45 -1.83 -3.29
C ALA A 441 -8.57 -1.67 -4.82
N ILE A 442 -8.72 -2.81 -5.51
CA ILE A 442 -8.86 -2.89 -6.97
C ILE A 442 -10.24 -3.44 -7.36
N SER A 443 -10.61 -3.24 -8.62
CA SER A 443 -11.90 -3.68 -9.19
C SER A 443 -11.80 -4.96 -10.02
N GLU A 444 -10.58 -5.32 -10.41
CA GLU A 444 -10.29 -6.46 -11.26
C GLU A 444 -8.96 -7.08 -10.83
N TYR A 445 -8.98 -8.37 -10.50
CA TYR A 445 -7.79 -9.14 -10.17
C TYR A 445 -7.46 -10.13 -11.27
N LYS A 446 -6.21 -10.11 -11.76
CA LYS A 446 -5.71 -11.04 -12.79
C LYS A 446 -4.77 -12.08 -12.17
N SER A 447 -5.02 -13.37 -12.41
CA SER A 447 -4.21 -14.48 -11.88
C SER A 447 -2.82 -14.57 -12.50
N VAL A 448 -1.96 -15.42 -11.94
CA VAL A 448 -0.75 -15.87 -12.62
C VAL A 448 -1.10 -16.73 -13.84
N ILE A 449 -0.20 -16.72 -14.83
CA ILE A 449 -0.31 -17.52 -16.04
C ILE A 449 0.76 -18.61 -16.02
N TYR A 450 0.31 -19.86 -16.09
CA TYR A 450 1.16 -21.02 -16.34
C TYR A 450 1.27 -21.24 -17.86
N TYR A 451 2.50 -21.25 -18.39
CA TYR A 451 2.74 -21.33 -19.84
C TYR A 451 2.29 -22.68 -20.40
N GLN A 452 1.29 -22.66 -21.29
CA GLN A 452 0.77 -23.83 -22.00
C GLN A 452 0.41 -25.00 -21.07
N VAL A 453 -0.08 -24.70 -19.87
CA VAL A 453 -0.54 -25.73 -18.92
C VAL A 453 -2.04 -25.92 -19.08
N LYS A 454 -2.44 -27.15 -19.43
CA LYS A 454 -3.84 -27.57 -19.56
C LYS A 454 -4.61 -27.46 -18.23
N GLN A 455 -3.95 -27.87 -17.15
CA GLN A 455 -4.53 -27.96 -15.81
C GLN A 455 -3.82 -27.01 -14.82
N PRO A 456 -3.98 -25.68 -14.96
CA PRO A 456 -3.34 -24.73 -14.07
C PRO A 456 -3.85 -24.89 -12.64
N ARG A 457 -2.94 -24.76 -11.66
CA ARG A 457 -3.26 -24.73 -10.23
C ARG A 457 -2.71 -23.44 -9.64
N TRP A 458 -3.59 -22.49 -9.37
CA TRP A 458 -3.21 -21.13 -8.95
C TRP A 458 -2.97 -21.06 -7.45
N PHE A 459 -3.92 -21.55 -6.66
CA PHE A 459 -3.97 -21.37 -5.21
C PHE A 459 -3.76 -19.89 -4.78
N GLU A 460 -4.32 -18.96 -5.55
CA GLU A 460 -4.23 -17.53 -5.28
C GLU A 460 -5.46 -17.07 -4.51
N THR A 461 -5.26 -16.49 -3.32
CA THR A 461 -6.34 -16.00 -2.47
C THR A 461 -6.40 -14.48 -2.51
N VAL A 462 -7.59 -13.93 -2.72
CA VAL A 462 -7.87 -12.49 -2.60
C VAL A 462 -8.98 -12.26 -1.60
N LYS A 463 -8.96 -11.11 -0.93
CA LYS A 463 -10.06 -10.67 -0.06
C LYS A 463 -11.02 -9.81 -0.85
N VAL A 464 -12.31 -10.06 -0.72
CA VAL A 464 -13.40 -9.29 -1.28
C VAL A 464 -14.16 -8.65 -0.13
N ALA A 465 -14.19 -7.32 -0.11
CA ALA A 465 -14.84 -6.52 0.93
C ALA A 465 -15.93 -5.67 0.28
N ILE A 466 -17.17 -6.10 0.48
CA ILE A 466 -18.38 -5.47 -0.08
C ILE A 466 -19.19 -4.92 1.11
N PRO A 467 -19.79 -3.71 0.99
CA PRO A 467 -20.75 -3.23 1.98
C PRO A 467 -21.85 -4.27 2.22
N ILE A 468 -22.23 -4.49 3.48
CA ILE A 468 -23.08 -5.65 3.82
C ILE A 468 -24.45 -5.57 3.14
N GLU A 469 -24.97 -4.37 2.99
CA GLU A 469 -26.20 -4.04 2.28
C GLU A 469 -26.20 -4.46 0.80
N ASP A 470 -25.03 -4.56 0.18
CA ASP A 470 -24.87 -4.88 -1.24
C ASP A 470 -24.53 -6.36 -1.48
N VAL A 471 -24.14 -7.10 -0.44
CA VAL A 471 -23.73 -8.53 -0.56
C VAL A 471 -24.86 -9.38 -1.16
N ASN A 472 -26.12 -9.03 -0.87
CA ASN A 472 -27.30 -9.74 -1.34
C ASN A 472 -27.52 -9.68 -2.85
N ARG A 473 -27.13 -8.57 -3.45
CA ARG A 473 -27.30 -8.29 -4.87
C ARG A 473 -25.99 -8.52 -5.63
N SER A 474 -24.95 -9.01 -4.96
CA SER A 474 -23.61 -9.15 -5.53
C SER A 474 -23.26 -10.58 -5.93
N HIS A 475 -22.49 -10.71 -7.00
CA HIS A 475 -21.91 -11.97 -7.44
C HIS A 475 -20.46 -11.79 -7.90
N LEU A 476 -19.70 -12.88 -7.78
CA LEU A 476 -18.35 -12.97 -8.30
C LEU A 476 -18.39 -13.41 -9.75
N ARG A 477 -17.54 -12.81 -10.59
CA ARG A 477 -17.33 -13.17 -11.99
C ARG A 477 -15.85 -13.47 -12.25
N PRO A 478 -15.39 -14.71 -12.02
CA PRO A 478 -13.97 -15.06 -12.14
C PRO A 478 -13.41 -15.24 -13.56
N LEU A 479 -14.24 -15.40 -14.61
CA LEU A 479 -13.71 -15.77 -15.93
C LEU A 479 -13.83 -14.63 -16.95
N GLY A 480 -12.71 -13.95 -17.14
CA GLY A 480 -12.35 -13.19 -18.34
C GLY A 480 -11.05 -13.74 -18.93
N LEU A 481 -11.09 -14.95 -19.51
CA LEU A 481 -9.88 -15.61 -20.03
C LEU A 481 -9.38 -14.92 -21.31
N SER A 482 -8.21 -14.29 -21.26
CA SER A 482 -7.55 -13.70 -22.43
C SER A 482 -6.52 -14.64 -23.04
N GLN A 483 -6.57 -14.87 -24.36
CA GLN A 483 -5.43 -15.48 -25.06
C GLN A 483 -4.30 -14.44 -25.12
N ALA A 484 -3.30 -14.58 -24.25
CA ALA A 484 -2.10 -13.74 -24.17
C ALA A 484 -1.14 -13.89 -25.38
N LYS A 485 -1.67 -13.98 -26.60
CA LYS A 485 -0.90 -14.02 -27.85
C LYS A 485 -0.95 -12.69 -28.61
N ASP A 486 -2.00 -11.89 -28.43
CA ASP A 486 -2.22 -10.60 -29.11
C ASP A 486 -2.91 -9.58 -28.20
N LYS A 487 -2.71 -8.28 -28.49
CA LYS A 487 -3.29 -7.12 -27.78
C LYS A 487 -4.83 -7.10 -27.70
N SER A 488 -5.53 -8.01 -28.39
CA SER A 488 -6.97 -8.18 -28.30
C SER A 488 -7.30 -9.21 -27.21
N GLU A 489 -7.43 -8.74 -25.97
CA GLU A 489 -8.01 -9.52 -24.88
C GLU A 489 -9.46 -9.85 -25.26
N LYS A 490 -9.72 -11.08 -25.73
CA LYS A 490 -11.08 -11.56 -26.02
C LYS A 490 -11.44 -12.63 -25.00
N ILE A 491 -12.39 -12.29 -24.14
CA ILE A 491 -13.04 -13.22 -23.19
C ILE A 491 -13.63 -14.37 -24.00
N PHE A 492 -13.19 -15.60 -23.73
CA PHE A 492 -13.69 -16.79 -24.45
C PHE A 492 -14.57 -17.71 -23.60
N ALA A 493 -14.67 -17.47 -22.30
CA ALA A 493 -15.51 -18.22 -21.38
C ALA A 493 -15.83 -17.40 -20.12
N LEU A 494 -16.94 -17.75 -19.46
CA LEU A 494 -17.47 -17.11 -18.26
C LEU A 494 -17.81 -18.17 -17.20
N ALA A 495 -17.61 -17.85 -15.93
CA ALA A 495 -18.15 -18.52 -14.77
C ALA A 495 -18.50 -17.44 -13.77
N PHE A 496 -19.42 -17.76 -12.87
CA PHE A 496 -19.85 -16.85 -11.83
C PHE A 496 -20.33 -17.64 -10.62
N VAL A 497 -20.44 -16.97 -9.48
CA VAL A 497 -21.10 -17.52 -8.29
C VAL A 497 -21.77 -16.38 -7.52
N LYS A 498 -23.01 -16.60 -7.07
CA LYS A 498 -23.74 -15.63 -6.25
C LYS A 498 -23.20 -15.66 -4.82
N LEU A 499 -23.02 -14.48 -4.21
CA LEU A 499 -22.51 -14.39 -2.84
C LEU A 499 -23.56 -14.73 -1.79
N MET A 500 -24.84 -14.61 -2.15
CA MET A 500 -25.95 -15.07 -1.34
C MET A 500 -26.84 -16.04 -2.11
N ARG A 501 -27.33 -17.05 -1.39
CA ARG A 501 -28.25 -18.07 -1.87
C ARG A 501 -29.69 -17.55 -1.83
N TYR A 502 -30.58 -18.27 -2.51
CA TYR A 502 -32.00 -17.93 -2.58
C TYR A 502 -32.71 -18.02 -1.21
N ASP A 503 -32.15 -18.77 -0.26
CA ASP A 503 -32.65 -18.92 1.11
C ASP A 503 -32.19 -17.79 2.04
N GLY A 504 -31.47 -16.79 1.52
CA GLY A 504 -30.93 -15.67 2.30
C GLY A 504 -29.66 -16.01 3.09
N THR A 505 -29.09 -17.21 2.93
CA THR A 505 -27.80 -17.59 3.53
C THR A 505 -26.65 -17.28 2.58
N THR A 506 -25.50 -16.91 3.12
CA THR A 506 -24.32 -16.64 2.29
C THR A 506 -23.78 -17.90 1.62
N LEU A 507 -22.99 -17.69 0.57
CA LEU A 507 -22.22 -18.75 -0.08
C LEU A 507 -21.44 -19.55 0.98
N ARG A 508 -21.62 -20.87 0.97
CA ARG A 508 -20.98 -21.78 1.92
C ARG A 508 -19.46 -21.77 1.78
N ASP A 509 -18.79 -21.95 2.91
CA ASP A 509 -17.35 -22.16 2.92
C ASP A 509 -16.96 -23.47 2.24
N GLY A 510 -15.80 -23.46 1.61
CA GLY A 510 -15.23 -24.63 0.94
C GLY A 510 -15.13 -24.47 -0.58
N GLU A 511 -14.94 -25.60 -1.26
CA GLU A 511 -14.69 -25.65 -2.70
C GLU A 511 -16.00 -25.62 -3.51
N HIS A 512 -15.98 -24.86 -4.60
CA HIS A 512 -17.09 -24.73 -5.54
C HIS A 512 -16.62 -25.07 -6.95
N ASP A 513 -17.20 -26.14 -7.51
CA ASP A 513 -17.01 -26.51 -8.91
C ASP A 513 -17.92 -25.66 -9.79
N LEU A 514 -17.35 -24.61 -10.38
CA LEU A 514 -18.09 -23.67 -11.21
C LEU A 514 -18.31 -24.23 -12.62
N ILE A 515 -19.44 -23.84 -13.20
CA ILE A 515 -19.74 -24.14 -14.60
C ILE A 515 -19.07 -23.12 -15.50
N VAL A 516 -18.38 -23.61 -16.54
CA VAL A 516 -17.73 -22.77 -17.54
C VAL A 516 -18.65 -22.61 -18.75
N TYR A 517 -19.20 -21.42 -18.92
CA TYR A 517 -20.06 -21.04 -20.03
C TYR A 517 -19.28 -20.46 -21.20
N LYS A 518 -19.67 -20.83 -22.43
CA LYS A 518 -19.15 -20.27 -23.68
C LYS A 518 -20.30 -19.67 -24.50
N ALA A 519 -20.12 -18.43 -24.93
CA ALA A 519 -21.03 -17.71 -25.82
C ALA A 519 -20.26 -16.58 -26.54
N GLU A 520 -20.96 -15.78 -27.36
CA GLU A 520 -20.41 -14.56 -27.93
C GLU A 520 -20.05 -13.54 -26.83
N ALA A 521 -18.95 -12.81 -26.99
CA ALA A 521 -18.41 -11.92 -25.95
C ALA A 521 -19.45 -10.94 -25.36
N LYS A 522 -20.27 -10.30 -26.23
CA LYS A 522 -21.32 -9.38 -25.78
C LYS A 522 -22.38 -10.03 -24.88
N LYS A 523 -22.68 -11.32 -25.11
CA LYS A 523 -23.65 -12.08 -24.31
C LYS A 523 -23.08 -12.55 -22.99
N LEU A 524 -21.76 -12.80 -22.93
CA LEU A 524 -21.07 -13.15 -21.69
C LEU A 524 -20.92 -11.96 -20.73
N GLU A 525 -21.06 -10.74 -21.23
CA GLU A 525 -21.02 -9.52 -20.42
C GLU A 525 -22.37 -9.19 -19.77
N ASP A 526 -23.48 -9.67 -20.33
CA ASP A 526 -24.85 -9.40 -19.86
C ASP A 526 -25.23 -10.28 -18.67
N ALA A 527 -25.35 -9.65 -17.50
CA ALA A 527 -25.71 -10.30 -16.24
C ALA A 527 -27.09 -10.98 -16.27
N SER A 528 -28.06 -10.37 -16.95
CA SER A 528 -29.42 -10.92 -17.04
C SER A 528 -29.45 -12.28 -17.74
N THR A 529 -28.52 -12.50 -18.68
CA THR A 529 -28.40 -13.74 -19.46
C THR A 529 -27.84 -14.91 -18.64
N TYR A 530 -26.82 -14.68 -17.80
CA TYR A 530 -26.17 -15.78 -17.05
C TYR A 530 -26.67 -15.95 -15.62
N LEU A 531 -27.20 -14.93 -14.95
CA LEU A 531 -27.65 -15.03 -13.55
C LEU A 531 -28.87 -15.95 -13.35
N SER A 532 -29.60 -16.25 -14.43
CA SER A 532 -30.68 -17.25 -14.43
C SER A 532 -30.17 -18.69 -14.57
N LEU A 533 -28.91 -18.87 -14.99
CA LEU A 533 -28.31 -20.18 -15.18
C LEU A 533 -27.73 -20.72 -13.86
N PRO A 534 -27.52 -22.03 -13.74
CA PRO A 534 -26.82 -22.61 -12.58
C PRO A 534 -25.37 -22.10 -12.48
N SER A 535 -24.91 -21.81 -11.28
CA SER A 535 -23.54 -21.33 -11.06
C SER A 535 -22.52 -22.46 -10.84
N THR A 536 -22.96 -23.52 -10.16
CA THR A 536 -22.13 -24.66 -9.76
C THR A 536 -22.65 -25.97 -10.35
N LYS A 537 -21.78 -26.98 -10.44
CA LYS A 537 -22.19 -28.34 -10.85
C LYS A 537 -23.24 -28.95 -9.93
N ILE A 538 -23.15 -28.68 -8.63
CA ILE A 538 -24.13 -29.15 -7.64
C ILE A 538 -25.53 -28.58 -7.96
N GLU A 539 -25.62 -27.28 -8.23
CA GLU A 539 -26.88 -26.62 -8.60
C GLU A 539 -27.46 -27.15 -9.92
N LEU A 540 -26.59 -27.54 -10.86
CA LEU A 540 -27.00 -28.16 -12.13
C LEU A 540 -27.60 -29.56 -11.92
N GLU A 541 -26.97 -30.37 -11.08
CA GLU A 541 -27.44 -31.72 -10.73
C GLU A 541 -28.76 -31.67 -9.95
N GLU A 542 -28.92 -30.72 -9.02
CA GLU A 542 -30.19 -30.48 -8.29
C GLU A 542 -31.35 -30.13 -9.23
N LYS A 543 -31.06 -29.44 -10.34
CA LYS A 543 -32.04 -29.12 -11.39
C LYS A 543 -32.25 -30.27 -12.40
N GLY A 544 -31.76 -31.48 -12.10
CA GLY A 544 -31.96 -32.69 -12.90
C GLY A 544 -31.11 -32.77 -14.18
N HIS A 545 -30.10 -31.91 -14.34
CA HIS A 545 -29.23 -31.90 -15.52
C HIS A 545 -27.92 -32.64 -15.20
N SER A 546 -27.60 -33.69 -15.95
CA SER A 546 -26.36 -34.46 -15.78
C SER A 546 -25.18 -33.80 -16.50
N ALA A 547 -24.11 -33.52 -15.75
CA ALA A 547 -22.83 -33.03 -16.29
C ALA A 547 -21.96 -34.14 -16.94
N THR A 548 -22.34 -35.42 -16.83
CA THR A 548 -21.50 -36.58 -17.20
C THR A 548 -21.76 -37.17 -18.58
N GLY A 549 -22.65 -36.56 -19.38
CA GLY A 549 -22.91 -36.97 -20.77
C GLY A 549 -21.95 -36.35 -21.79
N LYS A 550 -21.49 -37.13 -22.77
CA LYS A 550 -20.58 -36.70 -23.87
C LYS A 550 -21.10 -35.56 -24.78
N SER A 551 -22.26 -34.98 -24.50
CA SER A 551 -22.96 -33.99 -25.31
C SER A 551 -22.87 -32.58 -24.70
N MET A 552 -22.50 -31.57 -25.49
CA MET A 552 -22.66 -30.16 -25.10
C MET A 552 -24.15 -29.90 -24.83
N GLN A 553 -24.49 -29.52 -23.60
CA GLN A 553 -25.84 -29.07 -23.27
C GLN A 553 -25.92 -27.56 -23.48
N ASN A 554 -26.84 -27.15 -24.35
CA ASN A 554 -27.19 -25.74 -24.55
C ASN A 554 -28.24 -25.39 -23.49
N LEU A 555 -27.95 -24.40 -22.66
CA LEU A 555 -28.89 -23.88 -21.67
C LEU A 555 -29.15 -22.41 -22.03
N GLY A 556 -30.26 -22.18 -22.75
CA GLY A 556 -30.55 -20.88 -23.37
C GLY A 556 -29.54 -20.53 -24.47
N SER A 557 -29.04 -19.29 -24.46
CA SER A 557 -28.03 -18.78 -25.41
C SER A 557 -26.58 -19.11 -25.05
N CYS A 558 -26.36 -19.82 -23.93
CA CYS A 558 -25.04 -20.18 -23.42
C CYS A 558 -24.79 -21.68 -23.58
N THR A 559 -23.57 -22.03 -23.97
CA THR A 559 -23.14 -23.43 -24.09
C THR A 559 -22.30 -23.83 -22.89
N ILE A 560 -22.62 -24.96 -22.26
CA ILE A 560 -21.83 -25.50 -21.15
C ILE A 560 -20.56 -26.14 -21.73
N SER A 561 -19.41 -25.67 -21.28
CA SER A 561 -18.10 -26.20 -21.66
C SER A 561 -17.80 -27.50 -20.91
N LYS A 562 -16.95 -28.34 -21.51
CA LYS A 562 -16.32 -29.49 -20.82
C LYS A 562 -15.18 -29.06 -19.89
N ASP A 563 -14.74 -27.81 -20.00
CA ASP A 563 -13.71 -27.24 -19.14
C ASP A 563 -14.19 -27.23 -17.67
N SER A 564 -13.29 -27.40 -16.72
CA SER A 564 -13.57 -27.28 -15.29
C SER A 564 -12.86 -26.08 -14.69
N PHE A 565 -13.49 -25.46 -13.69
CA PHE A 565 -12.89 -24.37 -12.93
C PHE A 565 -13.40 -24.43 -11.50
N GLN A 566 -12.46 -24.40 -10.54
CA GLN A 566 -12.74 -24.57 -9.14
C GLN A 566 -12.23 -23.37 -8.35
N ILE A 567 -13.09 -22.83 -7.50
CA ILE A 567 -12.73 -21.82 -6.50
C ILE A 567 -12.95 -22.38 -5.10
N SER A 568 -12.37 -21.74 -4.09
CA SER A 568 -12.70 -21.99 -2.69
C SER A 568 -13.06 -20.66 -2.03
N THR A 569 -14.06 -20.66 -1.14
CA THR A 569 -14.46 -19.46 -0.41
C THR A 569 -14.41 -19.66 1.09
N LEU A 570 -14.09 -18.59 1.81
CA LEU A 570 -14.14 -18.51 3.26
C LEU A 570 -14.77 -17.19 3.68
N VAL A 571 -15.93 -17.22 4.32
CA VAL A 571 -16.67 -16.05 4.79
C VAL A 571 -16.35 -15.80 6.26
N CYS A 572 -15.76 -14.65 6.55
CA CYS A 572 -15.47 -14.18 7.90
C CYS A 572 -16.40 -13.01 8.22
N SER A 573 -17.64 -13.30 8.61
CA SER A 573 -18.65 -12.29 8.91
C SER A 573 -19.26 -12.41 10.31
N THR A 574 -19.45 -11.25 10.94
CA THR A 574 -20.15 -11.07 12.22
C THR A 574 -21.65 -10.88 12.06
N LYS A 575 -22.13 -10.74 10.82
CA LYS A 575 -23.53 -10.43 10.49
C LYS A 575 -24.15 -11.40 9.48
N LEU A 576 -23.36 -11.98 8.60
CA LEU A 576 -23.80 -12.92 7.58
C LEU A 576 -23.72 -14.36 8.11
N THR A 577 -24.78 -15.15 7.87
CA THR A 577 -24.87 -16.56 8.27
C THR A 577 -24.90 -17.50 7.07
N GLN A 578 -24.30 -18.68 7.22
CA GLN A 578 -24.34 -19.78 6.26
C GLN A 578 -25.36 -20.88 6.62
N ASN A 579 -25.92 -20.79 7.83
CA ASN A 579 -26.95 -21.70 8.32
C ASN A 579 -28.28 -20.95 8.32
N ALA A 580 -29.30 -21.59 7.74
CA ALA A 580 -30.69 -21.15 7.93
C ALA A 580 -31.03 -21.37 9.40
N GLY A 581 -31.25 -20.28 10.12
CA GLY A 581 -31.72 -20.30 11.52
C GLY A 581 -33.21 -20.54 11.61
#